data_AF-A0A6J1WJV5-F1
#
_entry.id   AF-A0A6J1WJV5-F1
#
_cell.length_a   1.000
_cell.length_b   1.000
_cell.length_c   1.000
_cell.angle_alpha   90.00
_cell.angle_beta   90.00
_cell.angle_gamma   90.00
#
_symmetry.space_group_name_H-M   'P 1'
#
loop_
_entity.id
_entity.type
_entity.pdbx_description
1 polymer ?
#
loop_
_entity_poly.entity_id
_entity_poly.type
_entity_poly.pdbx_seq_one_letter_code
_entity_poly.pdbx_strand_id
1 'polypeptide(L)'
;INCNEFYVLFRYAVDLIICIDLFGACCVYQIIIAKTIKQVIEDAYGMTPGDLDQLRLYILALLVPVLLLCMITTLKYLAPFTLIADVFIVACVVATVIYSMEVAPPLSEVPSWKDGFGFFEFCGIAIFSMEGIGVSLPIENNMKDPMKFPLVLCIGMTIVVSFLILVGFFGYWGFGESSISPVTLNFPTETFPTVLKCLMAVMIFVTFALNFWAPFNLVWHYMSKKHNPAKYWIWERVYRATFIIVITSIAIAFPNIGNLMGLVCIIKFLSLIILVTFKMY
;
A
#
# COMPACT_ATOMS: atom_id res chain seq x y z
N ILE A 1 32.90 -17.40 10.86
CA ILE A 1 32.31 -16.07 10.55
C ILE A 1 32.23 -15.32 11.88
N ASN A 2 32.91 -14.18 12.01
CA ASN A 2 32.91 -13.43 13.27
C ASN A 2 31.50 -12.92 13.58
N CYS A 3 31.05 -13.06 14.84
CA CYS A 3 29.70 -12.69 15.28
C CYS A 3 29.33 -11.23 14.91
N ASN A 4 30.31 -10.32 14.90
CA ASN A 4 30.13 -8.92 14.49
C ASN A 4 29.88 -8.73 12.99
N GLU A 5 30.55 -9.47 12.10
CA GLU A 5 30.27 -9.39 10.65
C GLU A 5 28.89 -9.94 10.33
N PHE A 6 28.47 -10.99 11.04
CA PHE A 6 27.16 -11.62 10.88
C PHE A 6 26.02 -10.70 11.33
N TYR A 7 26.19 -9.99 12.46
CA TYR A 7 25.23 -8.98 12.94
C TYR A 7 25.07 -7.81 11.95
N VAL A 8 26.18 -7.34 11.37
CA VAL A 8 26.16 -6.25 10.39
C VAL A 8 25.45 -6.68 9.10
N LEU A 9 25.75 -7.88 8.58
CA LEU A 9 25.07 -8.43 7.41
C LEU A 9 23.56 -8.58 7.63
N PHE A 10 23.16 -9.08 8.81
CA PHE A 10 21.76 -9.24 9.19
C PHE A 10 21.01 -7.89 9.20
N ARG A 11 21.61 -6.86 9.81
CA ARG A 11 21.00 -5.52 9.83
C ARG A 11 20.78 -4.95 8.42
N TYR A 12 21.77 -5.10 7.53
CA TYR A 12 21.61 -4.69 6.14
C TYR A 12 20.53 -5.48 5.40
N ALA A 13 20.40 -6.78 5.66
CA ALA A 13 19.35 -7.60 5.07
C ALA A 13 17.95 -7.13 5.52
N VAL A 14 17.75 -6.89 6.82
CA VAL A 14 16.48 -6.39 7.36
C VAL A 14 16.12 -5.03 6.77
N ASP A 15 17.07 -4.09 6.74
CA ASP A 15 16.87 -2.77 6.15
C ASP A 15 16.47 -2.86 4.67
N LEU A 16 17.14 -3.73 3.89
CA LEU A 16 16.82 -3.98 2.48
C LEU A 16 15.40 -4.53 2.29
N ILE A 17 15.00 -5.49 3.14
CA ILE A 17 13.68 -6.12 3.09
C ILE A 17 12.59 -5.08 3.37
N ILE A 18 12.77 -4.24 4.40
CA ILE A 18 11.83 -3.15 4.71
C ILE A 18 11.71 -2.18 3.53
N CYS A 19 12.83 -1.85 2.87
CA CYS A 19 12.80 -1.01 1.67
C CYS A 19 12.04 -1.65 0.51
N ILE A 20 12.31 -2.93 0.19
CA ILE A 20 11.61 -3.66 -0.88
C ILE A 20 10.12 -3.70 -0.60
N ASP A 21 9.74 -3.92 0.66
CA ASP A 21 8.35 -3.97 1.07
C ASP A 21 7.61 -2.65 0.87
N LEU A 22 8.12 -1.57 1.48
CA LEU A 22 7.49 -0.26 1.41
C LEU A 22 7.48 0.32 -0.02
N PHE A 23 8.52 0.05 -0.82
CA PHE A 23 8.53 0.39 -2.24
C PHE A 23 7.57 -0.49 -3.06
N GLY A 24 7.40 -1.76 -2.70
CA GLY A 24 6.39 -2.64 -3.29
C GLY A 24 4.97 -2.13 -3.01
N ALA A 25 4.69 -1.69 -1.78
CA ALA A 25 3.43 -1.07 -1.41
C ALA A 25 3.17 0.22 -2.22
N CYS A 26 4.21 1.03 -2.43
CA CYS A 26 4.13 2.21 -3.31
C CYS A 26 3.70 1.83 -4.74
N CYS A 27 4.24 0.75 -5.31
CA CYS A 27 3.83 0.27 -6.63
C CYS A 27 2.33 -0.07 -6.68
N VAL A 28 1.84 -0.80 -5.68
CA VAL A 28 0.41 -1.16 -5.56
C VAL A 28 -0.47 0.08 -5.46
N TYR A 29 -0.09 1.07 -4.65
CA TYR A 29 -0.83 2.32 -4.52
C TYR A 29 -0.93 3.09 -5.84
N GLN A 30 0.13 3.16 -6.65
CA GLN A 30 0.05 3.77 -7.98
C GLN A 30 -0.95 3.06 -8.89
N ILE A 31 -0.96 1.73 -8.88
CA ILE A 31 -1.91 0.93 -9.67
C ILE A 31 -3.34 1.20 -9.21
N ILE A 32 -3.59 1.25 -7.90
CA ILE A 32 -4.92 1.52 -7.34
C ILE A 32 -5.40 2.91 -7.76
N ILE A 33 -4.57 3.94 -7.58
CA ILE A 33 -4.93 5.32 -7.97
C ILE A 33 -5.19 5.38 -9.48
N ALA A 34 -4.37 4.73 -10.30
CA ALA A 34 -4.53 4.71 -11.76
C ALA A 34 -5.87 4.08 -12.16
N LYS A 35 -6.22 2.93 -11.57
CA LYS A 35 -7.50 2.25 -11.84
C LYS A 35 -8.69 3.12 -11.42
N THR A 36 -8.62 3.77 -10.25
CA THR A 36 -9.68 4.65 -9.79
C THR A 36 -9.87 5.85 -10.70
N ILE A 37 -8.79 6.53 -11.10
CA ILE A 37 -8.86 7.67 -12.03
C ILE A 37 -9.41 7.23 -13.38
N LYS A 38 -8.93 6.09 -13.91
CA LYS A 38 -9.40 5.53 -15.18
C LYS A 38 -10.91 5.31 -15.14
N GLN A 39 -11.41 4.60 -14.13
CA GLN A 39 -12.85 4.32 -14.03
C GLN A 39 -13.68 5.60 -13.87
N VAL A 40 -13.25 6.55 -13.03
CA VAL A 40 -13.97 7.82 -12.85
C VAL A 40 -14.07 8.62 -14.16
N ILE A 41 -13.02 8.59 -14.99
CA ILE A 41 -13.02 9.27 -16.30
C ILE A 41 -13.89 8.51 -17.29
N GLU A 42 -13.77 7.18 -17.38
CA GLU A 42 -14.58 6.36 -18.27
C GLU A 42 -16.09 6.51 -17.96
N ASP A 43 -16.44 6.48 -16.67
CA ASP A 43 -17.80 6.69 -16.17
C ASP A 43 -18.32 8.10 -16.51
N ALA A 44 -17.49 9.14 -16.39
CA ALA A 44 -17.89 10.52 -16.65
C ALA A 44 -18.10 10.85 -18.13
N TYR A 45 -17.32 10.23 -19.03
CA TYR A 45 -17.39 10.48 -20.47
C TYR A 45 -18.12 9.40 -21.26
N GLY A 46 -18.67 8.37 -20.59
CA GLY A 46 -19.36 7.25 -21.22
C GLY A 46 -18.48 6.45 -22.17
N MET A 47 -17.18 6.38 -21.89
CA MET A 47 -16.22 5.65 -22.72
C MET A 47 -16.30 4.15 -22.42
N THR A 48 -16.10 3.33 -23.46
CA THR A 48 -15.99 1.87 -23.28
C THR A 48 -14.76 1.52 -22.42
N PRO A 49 -14.84 0.48 -21.56
CA PRO A 49 -13.72 0.07 -20.71
C PRO A 49 -12.46 -0.13 -21.54
N GLY A 50 -11.44 0.67 -21.29
CA GLY A 50 -10.19 0.62 -22.01
C GLY A 50 -9.39 -0.64 -21.73
N ASP A 51 -8.53 -1.03 -22.66
CA ASP A 51 -7.60 -2.15 -22.46
C ASP A 51 -6.54 -1.88 -21.37
N LEU A 52 -5.80 -2.94 -21.01
CA LEU A 52 -4.67 -2.90 -20.08
C LEU A 52 -3.59 -1.88 -20.49
N ASP A 53 -3.42 -1.62 -21.78
CA ASP A 53 -2.45 -0.64 -22.27
C ASP A 53 -2.84 0.80 -21.93
N GLN A 54 -4.14 1.09 -21.83
CA GLN A 54 -4.60 2.40 -21.35
C GLN A 54 -4.29 2.58 -19.86
N LEU A 55 -4.41 1.52 -19.05
CA LEU A 55 -4.06 1.58 -17.62
C LEU A 55 -2.57 1.93 -17.43
N ARG A 56 -1.68 1.41 -18.26
CA ARG A 56 -0.24 1.76 -18.23
C ARG A 56 0.00 3.24 -18.51
N LEU A 57 -0.78 3.84 -19.41
CA LEU A 57 -0.71 5.29 -19.68
C LEU A 57 -1.19 6.11 -18.49
N TYR A 58 -2.24 5.68 -17.78
CA TYR A 58 -2.67 6.33 -16.53
C TYR A 58 -1.61 6.24 -15.43
N ILE A 59 -0.95 5.09 -15.28
CA ILE A 59 0.18 4.92 -14.34
C ILE A 59 1.34 5.86 -14.72
N LEU A 60 1.66 5.97 -16.01
CA LEU A 60 2.70 6.88 -16.50
C LEU A 60 2.32 8.36 -16.28
N ALA A 61 1.06 8.73 -16.51
CA ALA A 61 0.57 10.08 -16.25
C ALA A 61 0.64 10.44 -14.75
N LEU A 62 0.43 9.46 -13.86
CA LEU A 62 0.59 9.62 -12.42
C LEU A 62 2.04 9.83 -11.97
N LEU A 63 3.04 9.52 -12.80
CA LEU A 63 4.45 9.75 -12.47
C LEU A 63 4.70 11.22 -12.09
N VAL A 64 4.15 12.17 -12.85
CA VAL A 64 4.35 13.61 -12.63
C VAL A 64 3.80 14.06 -11.28
N PRO A 65 2.51 13.88 -10.94
CA PRO A 65 1.99 14.29 -9.64
C PRO A 65 2.65 13.53 -8.48
N VAL A 66 2.93 12.22 -8.62
CA VAL A 66 3.63 11.45 -7.59
C VAL A 66 5.03 12.02 -7.34
N LEU A 67 5.77 12.36 -8.40
CA LEU A 67 7.09 12.94 -8.29
C LEU A 67 7.03 14.30 -7.59
N LEU A 68 6.06 15.16 -7.91
CA LEU A 68 5.86 16.42 -7.21
C LEU A 68 5.55 16.23 -5.72
N LEU A 69 4.70 15.26 -5.38
CA LEU A 69 4.32 14.99 -3.99
C LEU A 69 5.51 14.46 -3.17
N CYS A 70 6.28 13.51 -3.71
CA CYS A 70 7.40 12.91 -3.00
C CYS A 70 8.65 13.80 -2.91
N MET A 71 8.64 14.96 -3.56
CA MET A 71 9.61 16.03 -3.31
C MET A 71 9.36 16.77 -1.99
N ILE A 72 8.20 16.56 -1.35
CA ILE A 72 7.91 17.09 -0.02
C ILE A 72 8.71 16.26 1.02
N THR A 73 9.70 16.90 1.63
CA THR A 73 10.61 16.26 2.58
C THR A 73 10.06 16.18 4.01
N THR A 74 9.00 16.93 4.31
CA THR A 74 8.57 17.20 5.68
C THR A 74 7.24 16.52 5.99
N LEU A 75 7.30 15.40 6.72
CA LEU A 75 6.13 14.58 7.08
C LEU A 75 5.12 15.32 7.98
N LYS A 76 5.56 16.36 8.71
CA LYS A 76 4.70 17.17 9.59
C LYS A 76 3.50 17.79 8.88
N TYR A 77 3.61 18.10 7.59
CA TYR A 77 2.48 18.65 6.82
C TYR A 77 1.47 17.58 6.37
N LEU A 78 1.89 16.31 6.28
CA LEU A 78 1.03 15.20 5.87
C LEU A 78 0.23 14.59 7.03
N ALA A 79 0.75 14.67 8.26
CA ALA A 79 0.10 14.10 9.44
C ALA A 79 -1.37 14.54 9.66
N PRO A 80 -1.73 15.85 9.65
CA PRO A 80 -3.12 16.26 9.82
C PRO A 80 -4.01 15.83 8.64
N PHE A 81 -3.45 15.79 7.42
CA PHE A 81 -4.17 15.31 6.25
C PHE A 81 -4.51 13.82 6.37
N THR A 82 -3.57 13.02 6.88
CA THR A 82 -3.74 11.58 7.09
C THR A 82 -4.82 11.30 8.13
N LEU A 83 -4.90 12.09 9.21
CA LEU A 83 -5.98 11.94 10.19
C LEU A 83 -7.37 12.17 9.59
N ILE A 84 -7.51 13.15 8.69
CA ILE A 84 -8.76 13.39 7.97
C ILE A 84 -9.03 12.25 6.98
N ALA A 85 -8.00 11.75 6.29
CA ALA A 85 -8.10 10.59 5.43
C ALA A 85 -8.64 9.36 6.20
N ASP A 86 -8.15 9.08 7.40
CA ASP A 86 -8.59 7.93 8.17
C ASP A 86 -10.11 7.94 8.48
N VAL A 87 -10.72 9.13 8.63
CA VAL A 87 -12.18 9.25 8.78
C VAL A 87 -12.92 8.80 7.52
N PHE A 88 -12.40 9.12 6.34
CA PHE A 88 -12.98 8.69 5.07
C PHE A 88 -12.79 7.19 4.82
N ILE A 89 -11.76 6.55 5.39
CA ILE A 89 -11.63 5.08 5.37
C ILE A 89 -12.83 4.45 6.08
N VAL A 90 -13.24 4.97 7.24
CA VAL A 90 -14.44 4.48 7.95
C VAL A 90 -15.68 4.60 7.06
N ALA A 91 -15.84 5.73 6.37
CA ALA A 91 -16.94 5.92 5.41
C ALA A 91 -16.88 4.90 4.25
N CYS A 92 -15.68 4.58 3.75
CA CYS A 92 -15.50 3.55 2.72
C CYS A 92 -15.90 2.16 3.21
N VAL A 93 -15.54 1.80 4.46
CA VAL A 93 -15.92 0.52 5.06
C VAL A 93 -17.45 0.43 5.21
N VAL A 94 -18.09 1.47 5.75
CA VAL A 94 -19.56 1.51 5.92
C VAL A 94 -20.27 1.42 4.56
N ALA A 95 -19.82 2.20 3.57
CA ALA A 95 -20.37 2.16 2.22
C ALA A 95 -20.21 0.77 1.58
N THR A 96 -19.06 0.12 1.78
CA THR A 96 -18.83 -1.25 1.30
C THR A 96 -19.89 -2.19 1.85
N VAL A 97 -20.17 -2.13 3.16
CA VAL A 97 -21.18 -2.99 3.79
C VAL A 97 -22.57 -2.72 3.19
N ILE A 98 -22.98 -1.45 3.10
CA ILE A 98 -24.31 -1.07 2.59
C ILE A 98 -24.50 -1.53 1.14
N TYR A 99 -23.62 -1.12 0.22
CA TYR A 99 -23.75 -1.44 -1.20
C TYR A 99 -23.58 -2.93 -1.48
N SER A 100 -22.75 -3.62 -0.70
CA SER A 100 -22.64 -5.08 -0.84
C SER A 100 -23.92 -5.78 -0.43
N MET A 101 -24.57 -5.35 0.67
CA MET A 101 -25.83 -5.96 1.14
C MET A 101 -27.00 -5.71 0.20
N GLU A 102 -27.01 -4.59 -0.53
CA GLU A 102 -28.06 -4.28 -1.52
C GLU A 102 -28.03 -5.22 -2.73
N VAL A 103 -26.85 -5.70 -3.11
CA VAL A 103 -26.63 -6.54 -4.30
C VAL A 103 -26.42 -8.02 -3.95
N ALA A 104 -26.16 -8.32 -2.67
CA ALA A 104 -25.78 -9.65 -2.20
C ALA A 104 -26.86 -10.71 -2.51
N PRO A 105 -26.50 -11.81 -3.22
CA PRO A 105 -27.37 -12.96 -3.38
C PRO A 105 -27.52 -13.75 -2.06
N PRO A 106 -28.47 -14.70 -2.00
CA PRO A 106 -28.58 -15.62 -0.87
C PRO A 106 -27.24 -16.32 -0.58
N LEU A 107 -26.85 -16.39 0.70
CA LEU A 107 -25.56 -16.97 1.15
C LEU A 107 -25.32 -18.41 0.65
N SER A 108 -26.39 -19.16 0.37
CA SER A 108 -26.31 -20.53 -0.16
C SER A 108 -25.80 -20.62 -1.60
N GLU A 109 -25.86 -19.52 -2.36
CA GLU A 109 -25.48 -19.49 -3.78
C GLU A 109 -24.05 -18.98 -3.99
N VAL A 110 -23.43 -18.42 -2.95
CA VAL A 110 -22.06 -17.89 -3.03
C VAL A 110 -21.06 -18.99 -2.70
N PRO A 111 -20.12 -19.32 -3.60
CA PRO A 111 -19.12 -20.34 -3.33
C PRO A 111 -18.26 -19.92 -2.13
N SER A 112 -18.19 -20.79 -1.13
CA SER A 112 -17.50 -20.50 0.14
C SER A 112 -15.98 -20.57 0.03
N TRP A 113 -15.45 -21.13 -1.06
CA TRP A 113 -14.02 -21.38 -1.23
C TRP A 113 -13.61 -21.24 -2.70
N LYS A 114 -12.45 -20.62 -2.93
CA LYS A 114 -11.78 -20.49 -4.23
C LYS A 114 -10.88 -21.68 -4.54
N ASP A 115 -10.33 -21.74 -5.74
CA ASP A 115 -9.25 -22.71 -6.03
C ASP A 115 -8.03 -22.54 -5.11
N GLY A 116 -7.20 -23.58 -5.00
CA GLY A 116 -6.00 -23.57 -4.15
C GLY A 116 -5.03 -22.41 -4.43
N PHE A 117 -4.97 -21.91 -5.67
CA PHE A 117 -4.21 -20.71 -6.02
C PHE A 117 -4.80 -19.43 -5.40
N GLY A 118 -6.13 -19.31 -5.36
CA GLY A 118 -6.81 -18.18 -4.73
C GLY A 118 -6.59 -18.14 -3.22
N PHE A 119 -6.39 -19.29 -2.57
CA PHE A 119 -5.99 -19.34 -1.17
C PHE A 119 -4.61 -18.70 -0.93
N PHE A 120 -3.61 -19.01 -1.77
CA PHE A 120 -2.30 -18.39 -1.66
C PHE A 120 -2.32 -16.89 -1.96
N GLU A 121 -3.13 -16.46 -2.94
CA GLU A 121 -3.34 -15.04 -3.22
C GLU A 121 -3.97 -14.32 -2.02
N PHE A 122 -5.01 -14.89 -1.41
CA PHE A 122 -5.62 -14.39 -0.18
C PHE A 122 -4.60 -14.27 0.97
N CYS A 123 -3.80 -15.31 1.22
CA CYS A 123 -2.75 -15.26 2.23
C CYS A 123 -1.76 -14.11 1.96
N GLY A 124 -1.39 -13.90 0.69
CA GLY A 124 -0.53 -12.79 0.28
C GLY A 124 -1.13 -11.42 0.61
N ILE A 125 -2.38 -11.21 0.24
CA ILE A 125 -3.10 -9.96 0.49
C ILE A 125 -3.30 -9.74 2.00
N ALA A 126 -3.64 -10.79 2.76
CA ALA A 126 -3.84 -10.71 4.20
C ALA A 126 -2.53 -10.36 4.94
N ILE A 127 -1.42 -11.03 4.60
CA ILE A 127 -0.10 -10.73 5.17
C ILE A 127 0.34 -9.31 4.79
N PHE A 128 0.14 -8.91 3.53
CA PHE A 128 0.44 -7.56 3.08
C PHE A 128 -0.39 -6.50 3.84
N SER A 129 -1.68 -6.76 4.07
CA SER A 129 -2.59 -5.82 4.74
C SER A 129 -2.33 -5.70 6.25
N MET A 130 -1.75 -6.72 6.88
CA MET A 130 -1.41 -6.72 8.31
C MET A 130 0.04 -6.25 8.57
N GLU A 131 0.73 -5.74 7.56
CA GLU A 131 2.10 -5.27 7.72
C GLU A 131 2.14 -3.80 8.18
N GLY A 132 3.03 -3.51 9.13
CA GLY A 132 3.30 -2.17 9.63
C GLY A 132 4.64 -2.07 10.36
N ILE A 133 5.54 -3.03 10.15
CA ILE A 133 6.84 -3.10 10.84
C ILE A 133 7.77 -2.01 10.29
N GLY A 134 7.69 -1.71 9.00
CA GLY A 134 8.51 -0.66 8.39
C GLY A 134 8.24 0.74 8.97
N VAL A 135 7.06 0.94 9.56
CA VAL A 135 6.61 2.22 10.12
C VAL A 135 6.52 2.23 11.65
N SER A 136 6.49 1.05 12.30
CA SER A 136 6.40 0.93 13.75
C SER A 136 7.55 1.61 14.49
N LEU A 137 8.79 1.37 14.04
CA LEU A 137 9.99 1.95 14.64
C LEU A 137 10.03 3.48 14.54
N PRO A 138 9.78 4.11 13.38
CA PRO A 138 9.60 5.56 13.30
C PRO A 138 8.48 6.08 14.22
N ILE A 139 7.35 5.38 14.32
CA ILE A 139 6.23 5.79 15.17
C ILE A 139 6.64 5.75 16.65
N GLU A 140 7.18 4.63 17.12
CA GLU A 140 7.66 4.44 18.49
C GLU A 140 8.67 5.52 18.89
N ASN A 141 9.64 5.82 18.02
CA ASN A 141 10.65 6.85 18.25
C ASN A 141 10.08 8.28 18.31
N ASN A 142 8.91 8.52 17.74
CA ASN A 142 8.25 9.83 17.74
C ASN A 142 7.11 9.94 18.78
N MET A 143 6.85 8.89 19.57
CA MET A 143 5.85 8.94 20.64
C MET A 143 6.36 9.73 21.85
N LYS A 144 5.46 10.50 22.46
CA LYS A 144 5.74 11.18 23.75
C LYS A 144 6.08 10.17 24.87
N ASP A 145 5.49 8.97 24.80
CA ASP A 145 5.69 7.89 25.77
C ASP A 145 5.83 6.54 25.03
N PRO A 146 7.06 6.15 24.64
CA PRO A 146 7.33 4.91 23.89
C PRO A 146 6.91 3.64 24.63
N MET A 147 6.83 3.64 25.97
CA MET A 147 6.43 2.47 26.76
C MET A 147 4.99 2.04 26.49
N LYS A 148 4.16 2.94 25.96
CA LYS A 148 2.77 2.65 25.55
C LYS A 148 2.64 2.13 24.12
N PHE A 149 3.74 2.07 23.36
CA PHE A 149 3.72 1.62 21.96
C PHE A 149 3.05 0.25 21.76
N PRO A 150 3.31 -0.79 22.58
CA PRO A 150 2.65 -2.09 22.41
C PRO A 150 1.13 -2.04 22.54
N LEU A 151 0.61 -1.19 23.46
CA LEU A 151 -0.83 -1.01 23.64
C LEU A 151 -1.46 -0.30 22.43
N VAL A 152 -0.82 0.77 21.97
CA VAL A 152 -1.27 1.52 20.78
C VAL A 152 -1.27 0.61 19.54
N LEU A 153 -0.22 -0.19 19.37
CA LEU A 153 -0.12 -1.17 18.28
C LEU A 153 -1.24 -2.20 18.35
N CYS A 154 -1.51 -2.78 19.53
CA CYS A 154 -2.57 -3.78 19.70
C CYS A 154 -3.96 -3.24 19.35
N ILE A 155 -4.28 -2.02 19.83
CA ILE A 155 -5.55 -1.35 19.52
C ILE A 155 -5.64 -1.06 18.02
N GLY A 156 -4.59 -0.47 17.42
CA GLY A 156 -4.55 -0.17 15.99
C GLY A 156 -4.73 -1.41 15.12
N MET A 157 -4.01 -2.49 15.43
CA MET A 157 -4.12 -3.75 14.70
C MET A 157 -5.52 -4.37 14.83
N THR A 158 -6.15 -4.27 16.01
CA THR A 158 -7.52 -4.78 16.21
C THR A 158 -8.51 -4.05 15.31
N ILE A 159 -8.39 -2.72 15.19
CA ILE A 159 -9.25 -1.91 14.31
C ILE A 159 -9.01 -2.29 12.85
N VAL A 160 -7.75 -2.37 12.40
CA VAL A 160 -7.38 -2.72 11.03
C VAL A 160 -7.90 -4.11 10.65
N VAL A 161 -7.70 -5.11 11.51
CA VAL A 161 -8.20 -6.48 11.28
C VAL A 161 -9.73 -6.50 11.19
N SER A 162 -10.41 -5.74 12.05
CA SER A 162 -11.87 -5.63 12.01
C SER A 162 -12.36 -5.06 10.67
N PHE A 163 -11.72 -3.99 10.17
CA PHE A 163 -12.04 -3.42 8.86
C PHE A 163 -11.74 -4.38 7.71
N LEU A 164 -10.62 -5.10 7.77
CA LEU A 164 -10.25 -6.10 6.77
C LEU A 164 -11.30 -7.22 6.70
N ILE A 165 -11.76 -7.72 7.85
CA ILE A 165 -12.81 -8.75 7.91
C ILE A 165 -14.12 -8.22 7.34
N LEU A 166 -14.54 -7.01 7.73
CA LEU A 166 -15.79 -6.42 7.24
C LEU A 166 -15.75 -6.22 5.72
N VAL A 167 -14.73 -5.55 5.20
CA VAL A 167 -14.59 -5.29 3.76
C VAL A 167 -14.42 -6.58 2.97
N GLY A 168 -13.61 -7.52 3.47
CA GLY A 168 -13.37 -8.80 2.81
C GLY A 168 -14.63 -9.66 2.75
N PHE A 169 -15.34 -9.81 3.87
CA PHE A 169 -16.56 -10.61 3.95
C PHE A 169 -17.69 -9.99 3.13
N PHE A 170 -18.06 -8.74 3.40
CA PHE A 170 -19.19 -8.10 2.71
C PHE A 170 -18.86 -7.85 1.24
N GLY A 171 -17.64 -7.40 0.92
CA GLY A 171 -17.24 -7.19 -0.47
C GLY A 171 -17.30 -8.47 -1.31
N TYR A 172 -16.89 -9.62 -0.75
CA TYR A 172 -17.03 -10.90 -1.45
C TYR A 172 -18.48 -11.37 -1.49
N TRP A 173 -19.26 -11.18 -0.42
CA TRP A 173 -20.67 -11.56 -0.40
C TRP A 173 -21.50 -10.78 -1.44
N GLY A 174 -21.26 -9.48 -1.58
CA GLY A 174 -21.96 -8.62 -2.53
C GLY A 174 -21.53 -8.83 -3.99
N PHE A 175 -20.23 -8.83 -4.26
CA PHE A 175 -19.70 -8.79 -5.63
C PHE A 175 -19.21 -10.15 -6.15
N GLY A 176 -19.07 -11.14 -5.27
CA GLY A 176 -18.66 -12.50 -5.60
C GLY A 176 -17.31 -12.57 -6.31
N GLU A 177 -17.21 -13.51 -7.24
CA GLU A 177 -16.01 -13.78 -8.06
C GLU A 177 -15.65 -12.64 -9.03
N SER A 178 -16.62 -11.79 -9.36
CA SER A 178 -16.42 -10.64 -10.27
C SER A 178 -15.86 -9.41 -9.55
N SER A 179 -15.55 -9.51 -8.26
CA SER A 179 -15.05 -8.39 -7.45
C SER A 179 -13.73 -7.83 -7.99
N ILE A 180 -13.74 -6.53 -8.27
CA ILE A 180 -12.58 -5.79 -8.76
C ILE A 180 -11.88 -5.09 -7.59
N SER A 181 -10.55 -5.12 -7.59
CA SER A 181 -9.74 -4.38 -6.60
C SER A 181 -9.29 -3.01 -7.12
N PRO A 182 -9.41 -1.93 -6.32
CA PRO A 182 -9.98 -1.89 -4.97
C PRO A 182 -11.52 -2.05 -4.93
N VAL A 183 -12.07 -2.48 -3.80
CA VAL A 183 -13.51 -2.79 -3.63
C VAL A 183 -14.44 -1.66 -4.06
N THR A 184 -14.01 -0.41 -3.89
CA THR A 184 -14.78 0.78 -4.26
C THR A 184 -15.07 0.87 -5.76
N LEU A 185 -14.30 0.18 -6.62
CA LEU A 185 -14.57 0.12 -8.06
C LEU A 185 -15.87 -0.63 -8.39
N ASN A 186 -16.31 -1.52 -7.51
CA ASN A 186 -17.55 -2.28 -7.69
C ASN A 186 -18.80 -1.47 -7.30
N PHE A 187 -18.65 -0.29 -6.70
CA PHE A 187 -19.79 0.53 -6.31
C PHE A 187 -20.50 1.11 -7.54
N PRO A 188 -21.83 1.32 -7.47
CA PRO A 188 -22.60 1.88 -8.57
C PRO A 188 -22.10 3.27 -8.97
N THR A 189 -22.34 3.66 -10.22
CA THR A 189 -21.92 4.95 -10.79
C THR A 189 -22.89 6.07 -10.41
N GLU A 190 -23.13 6.22 -9.10
CA GLU A 190 -23.92 7.29 -8.52
C GLU A 190 -23.00 8.40 -7.97
N THR A 191 -23.57 9.58 -7.71
CA THR A 191 -22.82 10.76 -7.23
C THR A 191 -22.05 10.46 -5.94
N PHE A 192 -22.68 9.83 -4.94
CA PHE A 192 -22.06 9.59 -3.63
C PHE A 192 -20.91 8.55 -3.70
N PRO A 193 -21.10 7.34 -4.29
CA PRO A 193 -20.00 6.41 -4.54
C PRO A 193 -18.86 7.00 -5.34
N THR A 194 -19.15 7.82 -6.36
CA THR A 194 -18.12 8.44 -7.20
C THR A 194 -17.27 9.41 -6.37
N VAL A 195 -17.89 10.23 -5.53
CA VAL A 195 -17.17 11.10 -4.58
C VAL A 195 -16.29 10.26 -3.66
N LEU A 196 -16.81 9.15 -3.13
CA LEU A 196 -16.06 8.26 -2.24
C LEU A 196 -14.86 7.59 -2.94
N LYS A 197 -15.02 7.14 -4.20
CA LYS A 197 -13.93 6.63 -5.06
C LYS A 197 -12.83 7.70 -5.22
N CYS A 198 -13.20 8.93 -5.55
CA CYS A 198 -12.27 10.06 -5.68
C CYS A 198 -11.53 10.36 -4.37
N LEU A 199 -12.26 10.40 -3.24
CA LEU A 199 -11.68 10.58 -1.92
C LEU A 199 -10.66 9.48 -1.61
N MET A 200 -10.99 8.21 -1.91
CA MET A 200 -10.07 7.10 -1.72
C MET A 200 -8.78 7.25 -2.54
N ALA A 201 -8.87 7.68 -3.80
CA ALA A 201 -7.68 7.96 -4.60
C ALA A 201 -6.79 9.04 -3.97
N VAL A 202 -7.39 10.12 -3.48
CA VAL A 202 -6.67 11.21 -2.79
C VAL A 202 -6.02 10.73 -1.49
N MET A 203 -6.72 9.90 -0.70
CA MET A 203 -6.16 9.32 0.52
C MET A 203 -4.95 8.45 0.23
N ILE A 204 -5.07 7.52 -0.72
CA ILE A 204 -3.99 6.61 -1.11
C ILE A 204 -2.81 7.40 -1.66
N PHE A 205 -3.06 8.51 -2.37
CA PHE A 205 -2.01 9.39 -2.86
C PHE A 205 -1.20 10.02 -1.72
N VAL A 206 -1.84 10.42 -0.62
CA VAL A 206 -1.11 10.93 0.56
C VAL A 206 -0.41 9.80 1.33
N THR A 207 -1.05 8.65 1.48
CA THR A 207 -0.44 7.44 2.07
C THR A 207 0.78 6.97 1.29
N PHE A 208 0.79 7.12 -0.04
CA PHE A 208 1.95 6.84 -0.89
C PHE A 208 3.16 7.69 -0.48
N ALA A 209 2.99 9.00 -0.30
CA ALA A 209 4.11 9.87 0.09
C ALA A 209 4.66 9.53 1.47
N LEU A 210 3.80 9.15 2.42
CA LEU A 210 4.23 8.71 3.76
C LEU A 210 5.02 7.40 3.69
N ASN A 211 4.51 6.41 2.95
CA ASN A 211 5.17 5.11 2.78
C ASN A 211 6.46 5.20 1.96
N PHE A 212 6.59 6.17 1.05
CA PHE A 212 7.84 6.42 0.34
C PHE A 212 8.89 7.10 1.23
N TRP A 213 8.48 7.97 2.14
CA TRP A 213 9.39 8.78 2.96
C TRP A 213 10.27 7.94 3.91
N ALA A 214 9.67 6.98 4.61
CA ALA A 214 10.37 6.13 5.58
C ALA A 214 11.52 5.30 4.96
N PRO A 215 11.30 4.47 3.93
CA PRO A 215 12.36 3.69 3.31
C PRO A 215 13.35 4.58 2.56
N PHE A 216 12.89 5.68 1.95
CA PHE A 216 13.80 6.59 1.27
C PHE A 216 14.82 7.21 2.24
N ASN A 217 14.38 7.63 3.44
CA ASN A 217 15.30 8.19 4.44
C ASN A 217 16.31 7.15 4.94
N LEU A 218 15.90 5.89 5.05
CA LEU A 218 16.80 4.78 5.38
C LEU A 218 17.87 4.61 4.30
N VAL A 219 17.49 4.53 3.02
CA VAL A 219 18.44 4.43 1.91
C VAL A 219 19.33 5.68 1.83
N TRP A 220 18.75 6.86 2.03
CA TRP A 220 19.47 8.14 2.02
C TRP A 220 20.52 8.23 3.12
N HIS A 221 20.26 7.68 4.31
CA HIS A 221 21.26 7.60 5.38
C HIS A 221 22.53 6.85 4.95
N TYR A 222 22.39 5.81 4.13
CA TYR A 222 23.52 5.06 3.58
C TYR A 222 24.17 5.75 2.36
N MET A 223 23.37 6.35 1.48
CA MET A 223 23.87 6.98 0.24
C MET A 223 24.48 8.37 0.44
N SER A 224 23.99 9.14 1.42
CA SER A 224 24.47 10.49 1.72
C SER A 224 25.95 10.50 2.10
N LYS A 225 26.44 9.46 2.79
CA LYS A 225 27.86 9.28 3.18
C LYS A 225 28.85 9.31 2.01
N LYS A 226 28.39 9.11 0.78
CA LYS A 226 29.23 9.11 -0.43
C LYS A 226 29.30 10.47 -1.13
N HIS A 227 28.55 11.47 -0.67
CA HIS A 227 28.40 12.75 -1.36
C HIS A 227 28.94 13.92 -0.52
N ASN A 228 29.22 15.04 -1.17
CA ASN A 228 29.63 16.26 -0.47
C ASN A 228 28.42 16.91 0.23
N PRO A 229 28.54 17.31 1.52
CA PRO A 229 27.43 17.88 2.29
C PRO A 229 26.86 19.17 1.68
N ALA A 230 27.68 19.96 0.98
CA ALA A 230 27.24 21.17 0.28
C ALA A 230 26.23 20.91 -0.85
N LYS A 231 26.16 19.68 -1.39
CA LYS A 231 25.26 19.30 -2.50
C LYS A 231 24.20 18.27 -2.11
N TYR A 232 24.03 17.98 -0.81
CA TYR A 232 23.06 16.98 -0.34
C TYR A 232 21.64 17.25 -0.85
N TRP A 233 21.20 18.50 -0.87
CA TRP A 233 19.84 18.84 -1.31
C TRP A 233 19.56 18.48 -2.79
N ILE A 234 20.57 18.60 -3.67
CA ILE A 234 20.43 18.26 -5.10
C ILE A 234 20.40 16.74 -5.25
N TRP A 235 21.37 16.07 -4.64
CA TRP A 235 21.48 14.61 -4.72
C TRP A 235 20.25 13.93 -4.12
N GLU A 236 19.72 14.42 -3.01
CA GLU A 236 18.51 13.89 -2.41
C GLU A 236 17.34 13.91 -3.40
N ARG A 237 17.13 15.03 -4.10
CA ARG A 237 16.07 15.16 -5.12
C ARG A 237 16.30 14.23 -6.31
N VAL A 238 17.54 14.08 -6.77
CA VAL A 238 17.90 13.16 -7.87
C VAL A 238 17.60 11.72 -7.47
N TYR A 239 18.00 11.29 -6.28
CA TYR A 239 17.69 9.94 -5.79
C TYR A 239 16.19 9.73 -5.60
N ARG A 240 15.45 10.70 -5.02
CA ARG A 240 13.99 10.61 -4.91
C ARG A 240 13.34 10.38 -6.27
N ALA A 241 13.68 11.22 -7.26
CA ALA A 241 13.17 11.08 -8.62
C ALA A 241 13.52 9.70 -9.23
N THR A 242 14.74 9.23 -9.03
CA THR A 242 15.21 7.94 -9.57
C THR A 242 14.43 6.77 -8.97
N PHE A 243 14.25 6.73 -7.65
CA PHE A 243 13.49 5.68 -6.98
C PHE A 243 12.02 5.68 -7.41
N ILE A 244 11.40 6.86 -7.56
CA ILE A 244 10.01 6.97 -8.04
C ILE A 244 9.87 6.45 -9.48
N ILE A 245 10.82 6.78 -10.38
CA ILE A 245 10.81 6.27 -11.75
C ILE A 245 10.94 4.74 -11.76
N VAL A 246 11.79 4.16 -10.91
CA VAL A 246 11.93 2.71 -10.78
C VAL A 246 10.63 2.07 -10.28
N ILE A 247 10.03 2.63 -9.22
CA ILE A 247 8.74 2.17 -8.67
C ILE A 247 7.64 2.20 -9.74
N THR A 248 7.52 3.31 -10.46
CA THR A 248 6.54 3.45 -11.55
C THR A 248 6.82 2.48 -12.71
N SER A 249 8.08 2.23 -13.04
CA SER A 249 8.45 1.26 -14.08
C SER A 249 8.01 -0.16 -13.70
N ILE A 250 8.19 -0.55 -12.43
CA ILE A 250 7.73 -1.84 -11.91
C ILE A 250 6.20 -1.92 -11.95
N ALA A 251 5.50 -0.86 -11.56
CA ALA A 251 4.03 -0.79 -11.62
C ALA A 251 3.48 -0.93 -13.05
N ILE A 252 4.17 -0.37 -14.06
CA ILE A 252 3.83 -0.51 -15.48
C ILE A 252 4.07 -1.94 -15.98
N ALA A 253 5.16 -2.57 -15.54
CA ALA A 253 5.50 -3.94 -15.90
C ALA A 253 4.50 -4.96 -15.32
N PHE A 254 4.06 -4.75 -14.08
CA PHE A 254 3.13 -5.64 -13.35
C PHE A 254 1.86 -4.90 -12.91
N PRO A 255 0.91 -4.62 -13.81
CA PRO A 255 -0.30 -3.86 -13.48
C PRO A 255 -1.34 -4.67 -12.68
N ASN A 256 -1.15 -5.98 -12.51
CA ASN A 256 -2.02 -6.82 -11.70
C ASN A 256 -1.62 -6.73 -10.21
N ILE A 257 -2.54 -6.22 -9.39
CA ILE A 257 -2.35 -5.99 -7.96
C ILE A 257 -2.08 -7.30 -7.21
N GLY A 258 -2.85 -8.36 -7.50
CA GLY A 258 -2.73 -9.66 -6.82
C GLY A 258 -1.36 -10.30 -7.05
N ASN A 259 -0.89 -10.29 -8.30
CA ASN A 259 0.43 -10.81 -8.66
C ASN A 259 1.55 -10.03 -7.96
N LEU A 260 1.45 -8.70 -7.91
CA LEU A 260 2.45 -7.86 -7.28
C LEU A 260 2.48 -8.04 -5.76
N MET A 261 1.31 -8.08 -5.12
CA MET A 261 1.19 -8.38 -3.69
C MET A 261 1.70 -9.78 -3.35
N GLY A 262 1.41 -10.78 -4.19
CA GLY A 262 1.92 -12.14 -4.05
C GLY A 262 3.45 -12.21 -4.12
N LEU A 263 4.07 -11.53 -5.07
CA LEU A 263 5.54 -11.46 -5.19
C LEU A 263 6.17 -10.79 -3.96
N VAL A 264 5.63 -9.65 -3.51
CA VAL A 264 6.09 -8.95 -2.30
C VAL A 264 5.94 -9.88 -1.09
N CYS A 265 4.83 -10.61 -0.97
CA CYS A 265 4.62 -11.57 0.11
C CYS A 265 5.67 -12.68 0.14
N ILE A 266 6.04 -13.27 -1.01
CA ILE A 266 7.07 -14.32 -1.06
C ILE A 266 8.41 -13.81 -0.49
N ILE A 267 8.78 -12.58 -0.85
CA ILE A 267 10.00 -11.93 -0.34
C ILE A 267 9.90 -11.73 1.18
N LYS A 268 8.72 -11.34 1.69
CA LYS A 268 8.46 -11.21 3.14
C LYS A 268 8.51 -12.55 3.87
N PHE A 269 7.97 -13.62 3.28
CA PHE A 269 7.95 -14.92 3.92
C PHE A 269 9.38 -15.45 4.06
N LEU A 270 10.20 -15.26 3.02
CA LEU A 270 11.62 -15.56 3.05
C LEU A 270 12.35 -14.75 4.13
N SER A 271 12.03 -13.46 4.28
CA SER A 271 12.66 -12.62 5.29
C SER A 271 12.26 -13.00 6.72
N LEU A 272 11.00 -13.34 6.96
CA LEU A 272 10.51 -13.78 8.26
C LEU A 272 11.16 -15.10 8.68
N ILE A 273 11.29 -16.05 7.74
CA ILE A 273 12.00 -17.31 7.97
C ILE A 273 13.44 -17.01 8.40
N ILE A 274 14.14 -16.15 7.66
CA ILE A 274 15.50 -15.73 8.03
C ILE A 274 15.50 -15.11 9.43
N LEU A 275 14.59 -14.19 9.74
CA LEU A 275 14.54 -13.51 11.04
C LEU A 275 14.27 -14.46 12.21
N VAL A 276 13.33 -15.40 12.05
CA VAL A 276 12.95 -16.39 13.07
C VAL A 276 14.04 -17.44 13.25
N THR A 277 14.63 -17.93 12.16
CA THR A 277 15.80 -18.83 12.25
C THR A 277 16.93 -18.16 13.01
N PHE A 278 17.19 -16.87 12.79
CA PHE A 278 18.23 -16.14 13.50
C PHE A 278 17.94 -15.92 14.99
N LYS A 279 16.68 -15.73 15.41
CA LYS A 279 16.33 -15.56 16.83
C LYS A 279 16.43 -16.86 17.65
N MET A 280 16.47 -18.01 16.98
CA MET A 280 16.60 -19.34 17.60
C MET A 280 18.07 -19.80 17.77
N TYR A 281 19.04 -19.07 17.20
CA TYR A 281 20.49 -19.34 17.36
C TYR A 281 21.16 -18.23 18.17
#